data_AF-S9RJG3-F1
#
_entry.id   AF-S9RJG3-F1
#
_cell.length_a   1.000
_cell.length_b   1.000
_cell.length_c   1.000
_cell.angle_alpha   90.00
_cell.angle_beta   90.00
_cell.angle_gamma   90.00
#
_symmetry.space_group_name_H-M   'P 1'
#
loop_
_entity.id
_entity.type
_entity.pdbx_description
1 polymer ?
#
loop_
_entity_poly.entity_id
_entity_poly.type
_entity_poly.pdbx_seq_one_letter_code
_entity_poly.pdbx_strand_id
1 'polypeptide(L)'
;MGNAVVLYVFRKMVVSNIPMNEGCLKSLNLIVPQKSMINPAHPAAVISGNTEVSQAIADPLYSALGVIAGSQGTMNDFVYGSDTFQNYETICSGTGAGDQFDGTGAVHSHMTNTRMTDPEALETRIPVRVDEFSIRQGSGGQGRFKGGNGIVRKLRFLEPMTVTVLTSHRKTPPHGAAGGERGKTGENSVIRSTGETEALEGNDIAEMNLGDVFVMKIPGGGGYGSRQS
;
A
#
# COMPACT_ATOMS: atom_id res chain seq x y z
N MET A 1 13.93 2.41 12.44
CA MET A 1 12.90 2.68 11.42
C MET A 1 11.88 3.72 11.87
N GLY A 2 11.38 3.70 13.12
CA GLY A 2 10.30 4.61 13.56
C GLY A 2 10.56 6.13 13.39
N ASN A 3 11.78 6.62 13.60
CA ASN A 3 12.06 8.08 13.62
C ASN A 3 11.70 8.78 12.30
N ALA A 4 11.95 8.14 11.15
CA ALA A 4 11.67 8.73 9.84
C ALA A 4 10.17 8.91 9.58
N VAL A 5 9.35 7.94 9.99
CA VAL A 5 7.89 7.99 9.83
C VAL A 5 7.27 9.03 10.73
N VAL A 6 7.73 9.12 11.98
CA VAL A 6 7.29 10.16 12.91
C VAL A 6 7.60 11.53 12.31
N LEU A 7 8.85 11.75 11.85
CA LEU A 7 9.22 13.03 11.25
C LEU A 7 8.33 13.36 10.05
N TYR A 8 8.02 12.38 9.19
CA TYR A 8 7.12 12.56 8.06
C TYR A 8 5.73 13.04 8.47
N VAL A 9 5.08 12.33 9.42
CA VAL A 9 3.72 12.65 9.89
C VAL A 9 3.66 14.03 10.50
N PHE A 10 4.56 14.32 11.44
CA PHE A 10 4.57 15.63 12.11
C PHE A 10 4.93 16.75 11.15
N ARG A 11 5.86 16.55 10.20
CA ARG A 11 6.20 17.58 9.21
C ARG A 11 5.00 17.95 8.33
N LYS A 12 4.18 16.97 7.93
CA LYS A 12 2.96 17.20 7.13
C LYS A 12 1.91 18.04 7.88
N MET A 13 1.94 18.00 9.22
CA MET A 13 1.06 18.81 10.07
C MET A 13 1.57 20.25 10.26
N VAL A 14 2.87 20.49 10.07
CA VAL A 14 3.46 21.83 10.25
C VAL A 14 3.19 22.70 9.03
N VAL A 15 2.37 23.74 9.21
CA VAL A 15 1.99 24.72 8.18
C VAL A 15 3.18 25.61 7.74
N SER A 16 4.15 25.84 8.62
CA SER A 16 5.33 26.64 8.31
C SER A 16 6.32 25.89 7.41
N ASN A 17 7.02 26.64 6.57
CA ASN A 17 8.02 26.09 5.65
C ASN A 17 9.34 25.79 6.39
N ILE A 18 9.32 24.78 7.27
CA ILE A 18 10.50 24.33 8.01
C ILE A 18 11.27 23.32 7.15
N PRO A 19 12.61 23.45 7.00
CA PRO A 19 13.43 22.46 6.32
C PRO A 19 13.39 21.11 7.04
N MET A 20 13.38 20.02 6.28
CA MET A 20 13.37 18.65 6.82
C MET A 20 14.74 18.33 7.46
N ASN A 21 14.83 18.40 8.78
CA ASN A 21 16.02 18.05 9.54
C ASN A 21 15.69 17.54 10.95
N GLU A 22 16.69 16.99 11.65
CA GLU A 22 16.56 16.46 13.01
C GLU A 22 16.08 17.50 14.04
N GLY A 23 16.21 18.79 13.76
CA GLY A 23 15.67 19.86 14.60
C GLY A 23 14.16 19.76 14.81
N CYS A 24 13.42 19.20 13.85
CA CYS A 24 11.97 18.95 13.97
C CYS A 24 11.65 17.86 15.02
N LEU A 25 12.61 17.01 15.39
CA LEU A 25 12.43 15.97 16.40
C LEU A 25 12.74 16.44 17.83
N LYS A 26 13.38 17.61 18.01
CA LYS A 26 13.80 18.10 19.35
C LYS A 26 12.64 18.21 20.34
N SER A 27 11.43 18.48 19.86
CA SER A 27 10.22 18.63 20.68
C SER A 27 9.43 17.32 20.86
N LEU A 28 9.91 16.20 20.30
CA LEU A 28 9.25 14.90 20.36
C LEU A 28 10.03 13.94 21.23
N ASN A 29 9.37 13.34 22.23
CA ASN A 29 9.93 12.23 23.00
C ASN A 29 9.47 10.90 22.40
N LEU A 30 10.39 10.16 21.77
CA LEU A 30 10.10 8.88 21.14
C LEU A 30 10.50 7.71 22.03
N ILE A 31 9.50 7.04 22.58
CA ILE A 31 9.67 5.84 23.39
C ILE A 31 9.44 4.62 22.49
N VAL A 32 10.54 3.98 22.08
CA VAL A 32 10.49 2.80 21.21
C VAL A 32 11.08 1.59 21.95
N PRO A 33 10.26 0.62 22.38
CA PRO A 33 10.73 -0.55 23.11
C PRO A 33 11.79 -1.33 22.32
N GLN A 34 12.86 -1.76 22.99
CA GLN A 34 13.86 -2.66 22.38
C GLN A 34 13.24 -4.02 22.03
N LYS A 35 13.80 -4.67 21.00
CA LYS A 35 13.35 -5.99 20.51
C LYS A 35 11.87 -6.00 20.09
N SER A 36 11.37 -4.86 19.62
CA SER A 36 10.02 -4.74 19.05
C SER A 36 10.07 -4.78 17.53
N MET A 37 8.92 -4.91 16.87
CA MET A 37 8.81 -4.90 15.40
C MET A 37 9.43 -3.63 14.77
N ILE A 38 9.37 -2.50 15.47
CA ILE A 38 9.84 -1.19 14.99
C ILE A 38 11.27 -0.85 15.46
N ASN A 39 11.82 -1.64 16.40
CA ASN A 39 13.19 -1.61 16.89
C ASN A 39 13.72 -3.04 17.11
N PRO A 40 13.90 -3.79 16.01
CA PRO A 40 14.36 -5.17 16.07
C PRO A 40 15.82 -5.23 16.51
N ALA A 41 16.19 -6.32 17.18
CA ALA A 41 17.59 -6.61 17.51
C ALA A 41 18.17 -7.60 16.51
N HIS A 42 19.43 -7.42 16.13
CA HIS A 42 20.16 -8.41 15.34
C HIS A 42 20.08 -9.80 16.01
N PRO A 43 19.86 -10.91 15.27
CA PRO A 43 19.83 -11.05 13.81
C PRO A 43 18.42 -11.02 13.17
N ALA A 44 17.43 -10.38 13.82
CA ALA A 44 16.07 -10.36 13.28
C ALA A 44 16.01 -9.78 11.86
N ALA A 45 15.24 -10.43 10.98
CA ALA A 45 15.04 -9.97 9.61
C ALA A 45 14.26 -8.64 9.59
N VAL A 46 14.70 -7.72 8.74
CA VAL A 46 14.15 -6.35 8.64
C VAL A 46 13.66 -5.99 7.24
N ILE A 47 13.49 -6.99 6.37
CA ILE A 47 12.94 -6.80 5.02
C ILE A 47 11.55 -6.15 5.10
N SER A 48 11.24 -5.31 4.11
CA SER A 48 9.99 -4.55 4.02
C SER A 48 9.68 -3.63 5.21
N GLY A 49 10.69 -3.23 5.98
CA GLY A 49 10.48 -2.30 7.07
C GLY A 49 10.17 -0.86 6.62
N ASN A 50 10.67 -0.43 5.45
CA ASN A 50 10.24 0.86 4.87
C ASN A 50 8.91 0.73 4.12
N THR A 51 8.68 -0.39 3.44
CA THR A 51 7.53 -0.55 2.56
C THR A 51 6.25 -0.89 3.32
N GLU A 52 6.33 -1.81 4.27
CA GLU A 52 5.16 -2.25 5.03
C GLU A 52 5.14 -1.67 6.43
N VAL A 53 6.20 -1.87 7.23
CA VAL A 53 6.19 -1.45 8.64
C VAL A 53 6.06 0.07 8.78
N SER A 54 6.74 0.84 7.93
CA SER A 54 6.66 2.31 8.00
C SER A 54 5.30 2.85 7.55
N GLN A 55 4.67 2.24 6.55
CA GLN A 55 3.29 2.57 6.18
C GLN A 55 2.31 2.22 7.32
N ALA A 56 2.48 1.05 7.92
CA ALA A 56 1.68 0.59 9.05
C ALA A 56 1.87 1.42 10.33
N ILE A 57 2.95 2.20 10.46
CA ILE A 57 3.16 3.18 11.54
C ILE A 57 2.51 4.52 11.20
N ALA A 58 2.58 4.97 9.94
CA ALA A 58 2.07 6.27 9.52
C ALA A 58 0.56 6.39 9.78
N ASP A 59 -0.21 5.37 9.40
CA ASP A 59 -1.66 5.37 9.52
C ASP A 59 -2.16 5.49 10.98
N PRO A 60 -1.69 4.69 11.95
CA PRO A 60 -2.03 4.86 13.36
C PRO A 60 -1.65 6.22 13.95
N LEU A 61 -0.52 6.81 13.53
CA LEU A 61 -0.12 8.14 14.00
C LEU A 61 -1.10 9.21 13.51
N TYR A 62 -1.48 9.16 12.24
CA TYR A 62 -2.50 10.05 11.70
C TYR A 62 -3.88 9.85 12.36
N SER A 63 -4.24 8.59 12.62
CA SER A 63 -5.48 8.24 13.31
C SER A 63 -5.51 8.79 14.74
N ALA A 64 -4.41 8.67 15.48
CA ALA A 64 -4.28 9.21 16.83
C ALA A 64 -4.37 10.74 16.88
N LEU A 65 -3.96 11.42 15.81
CA LEU A 65 -4.11 12.87 15.66
C LEU A 65 -5.50 13.28 15.18
N GLY A 66 -6.35 12.34 14.74
CA GLY A 66 -7.72 12.59 14.32
C GLY A 66 -7.86 13.34 12.99
N VAL A 67 -6.80 13.41 12.19
CA VAL A 67 -6.74 14.29 11.00
C VAL A 67 -7.19 13.63 9.70
N ILE A 68 -6.91 12.33 9.53
CA ILE A 68 -7.29 11.56 8.34
C ILE A 68 -7.72 10.14 8.73
N ALA A 69 -8.57 9.55 7.90
CA ALA A 69 -8.88 8.12 7.93
C ALA A 69 -7.68 7.29 7.45
N GLY A 70 -7.74 5.97 7.69
CA GLY A 70 -6.71 5.03 7.25
C GLY A 70 -6.53 5.04 5.73
N SER A 71 -5.29 5.02 5.28
CA SER A 71 -4.93 4.93 3.86
C SER A 71 -4.62 3.47 3.50
N GLN A 72 -3.98 3.23 2.34
CA GLN A 72 -3.66 1.88 1.92
C GLN A 72 -2.72 1.11 2.85
N GLY A 73 -1.92 1.78 3.70
CA GLY A 73 -1.06 1.15 4.72
C GLY A 73 0.00 0.15 4.21
N THR A 74 0.24 0.08 2.90
CA THR A 74 1.20 -0.81 2.23
C THR A 74 1.75 -0.13 0.98
N MET A 75 2.97 -0.46 0.54
CA MET A 75 3.45 -0.08 -0.80
C MET A 75 3.02 -1.06 -1.89
N ASN A 76 2.39 -2.17 -1.48
CA ASN A 76 2.04 -3.31 -2.31
C ASN A 76 3.26 -3.79 -3.10
N ASP A 77 4.25 -4.34 -2.37
CA ASP A 77 5.46 -4.86 -2.97
C ASP A 77 5.11 -6.06 -3.86
N PHE A 78 5.33 -5.92 -5.16
CA PHE A 78 5.08 -6.95 -6.16
C PHE A 78 6.39 -7.28 -6.85
N VAL A 79 6.96 -8.42 -6.47
CA VAL A 79 8.24 -8.90 -6.98
C VAL A 79 7.97 -10.13 -7.83
N TYR A 80 8.60 -10.19 -8.99
CA TYR A 80 8.51 -11.37 -9.83
C TYR A 80 9.71 -11.51 -10.75
N GLY A 81 10.04 -12.75 -11.10
CA GLY A 81 11.20 -13.02 -11.92
C GLY A 81 11.49 -14.50 -12.13
N SER A 82 12.60 -14.74 -12.80
CA SER A 82 13.21 -16.04 -13.08
C SER A 82 14.73 -15.91 -12.89
N ASP A 83 15.50 -16.91 -13.31
CA ASP A 83 16.97 -16.83 -13.32
C ASP A 83 17.51 -15.72 -14.25
N THR A 84 16.71 -15.27 -15.22
CA THR A 84 17.11 -14.28 -16.24
C THR A 84 16.49 -12.91 -16.05
N PHE A 85 15.29 -12.84 -15.47
CA PHE A 85 14.55 -11.59 -15.27
C PHE A 85 14.24 -11.36 -13.80
N GLN A 86 14.34 -10.12 -13.34
CA GLN A 86 13.93 -9.73 -12.00
C GLN A 86 13.25 -8.37 -12.09
N ASN A 87 12.02 -8.27 -11.60
CA ASN A 87 11.29 -7.02 -11.52
C ASN A 87 10.71 -6.82 -10.13
N TYR A 88 10.67 -5.56 -9.69
CA TYR A 88 10.09 -5.15 -8.42
C TYR A 88 9.28 -3.88 -8.65
N GLU A 89 7.97 -3.97 -8.42
CA GLU A 89 7.05 -2.86 -8.47
C GLU A 89 6.49 -2.54 -7.08
N THR A 90 6.14 -1.27 -6.89
CA THR A 90 5.27 -0.84 -5.79
C THR A 90 3.99 -0.34 -6.43
N ILE A 91 2.85 -0.82 -5.97
CA ILE A 91 1.56 -0.59 -6.62
C ILE A 91 0.75 0.46 -5.85
N CYS A 92 0.28 1.48 -6.58
CA CYS A 92 -0.44 2.61 -6.00
C CYS A 92 -1.83 2.22 -5.49
N SER A 93 -2.46 3.11 -4.69
CA SER A 93 -3.82 2.90 -4.23
C SER A 93 -4.54 4.17 -3.78
N GLY A 94 -5.61 4.02 -2.99
CA GLY A 94 -6.37 5.11 -2.40
C GLY A 94 -5.85 5.58 -1.04
N THR A 95 -5.88 6.89 -0.82
CA THR A 95 -5.63 7.50 0.49
C THR A 95 -6.90 7.58 1.33
N GLY A 96 -6.75 7.73 2.65
CA GLY A 96 -7.86 8.07 3.53
C GLY A 96 -8.39 9.48 3.24
N ALA A 97 -9.68 9.69 3.52
CA ALA A 97 -10.30 11.00 3.54
C ALA A 97 -9.98 11.75 4.85
N GLY A 98 -10.10 13.07 4.86
CA GLY A 98 -9.94 13.89 6.06
C GLY A 98 -11.07 14.88 6.23
N ASP A 99 -10.96 15.72 7.27
CA ASP A 99 -11.92 16.81 7.43
C ASP A 99 -11.81 17.76 6.24
N GLN A 100 -12.92 17.92 5.51
CA GLN A 100 -13.07 18.81 4.35
C GLN A 100 -12.45 18.31 3.04
N PHE A 101 -11.98 17.05 2.94
CA PHE A 101 -11.47 16.51 1.68
C PHE A 101 -11.66 15.01 1.50
N ASP A 102 -11.97 14.61 0.26
CA ASP A 102 -11.97 13.21 -0.18
C ASP A 102 -10.54 12.68 -0.28
N GLY A 103 -10.38 11.38 -0.05
CA GLY A 103 -9.15 10.66 -0.35
C GLY A 103 -8.90 10.59 -1.86
N THR A 104 -7.63 10.67 -2.26
CA THR A 104 -7.25 10.55 -3.67
C THR A 104 -7.09 9.08 -4.03
N GLY A 105 -7.67 8.66 -5.16
CA GLY A 105 -7.55 7.29 -5.66
C GLY A 105 -6.33 7.09 -6.56
N ALA A 106 -5.85 5.84 -6.66
CA ALA A 106 -4.78 5.42 -7.57
C ALA A 106 -3.47 6.24 -7.51
N VAL A 107 -3.06 6.66 -6.31
CA VAL A 107 -1.83 7.42 -6.06
C VAL A 107 -0.87 6.67 -5.13
N HIS A 108 0.42 6.88 -5.34
CA HIS A 108 1.44 6.51 -4.35
C HIS A 108 1.40 7.52 -3.21
N SER A 109 1.34 7.03 -1.98
CA SER A 109 1.07 7.85 -0.80
C SER A 109 2.06 7.59 0.32
N HIS A 110 2.17 8.56 1.23
CA HIS A 110 2.96 8.45 2.45
C HIS A 110 4.43 8.14 2.19
N MET A 111 4.87 6.94 2.58
CA MET A 111 6.26 6.52 2.54
C MET A 111 6.72 6.13 1.12
N THR A 112 5.81 6.04 0.15
CA THR A 112 6.16 5.62 -1.21
C THR A 112 6.80 6.75 -2.00
N ASN A 113 8.00 6.52 -2.51
CA ASN A 113 8.78 7.47 -3.31
C ASN A 113 9.21 6.88 -4.66
N THR A 114 8.35 6.05 -5.23
CA THR A 114 8.53 5.42 -6.54
C THR A 114 7.56 6.03 -7.53
N ARG A 115 7.89 5.89 -8.82
CA ARG A 115 6.95 6.16 -9.91
C ARG A 115 6.46 4.84 -10.47
N MET A 116 5.22 4.86 -10.93
CA MET A 116 4.64 3.76 -11.68
C MET A 116 5.40 3.57 -13.00
N THR A 117 5.71 2.32 -13.34
CA THR A 117 6.33 1.95 -14.61
C THR A 117 5.29 1.97 -15.72
N ASP A 118 5.65 2.56 -16.86
CA ASP A 118 4.82 2.54 -18.05
C ASP A 118 4.59 1.09 -18.53
N PRO A 119 3.34 0.67 -18.83
CA PRO A 119 3.06 -0.67 -19.33
C PRO A 119 3.89 -1.06 -20.56
N GLU A 120 4.07 -0.16 -21.54
CA GLU A 120 4.83 -0.46 -22.77
C GLU A 120 6.30 -0.72 -22.45
N ALA A 121 6.86 0.09 -21.54
CA ALA A 121 8.24 -0.08 -21.08
C ALA A 121 8.43 -1.38 -20.29
N LEU A 122 7.43 -1.80 -19.50
CA LEU A 122 7.45 -3.05 -18.76
C LEU A 122 7.39 -4.26 -19.70
N GLU A 123 6.41 -4.30 -20.60
CA GLU A 123 6.18 -5.40 -21.54
C GLU A 123 7.35 -5.59 -22.53
N THR A 124 8.08 -4.51 -22.84
CA THR A 124 9.27 -4.59 -23.70
C THR A 124 10.46 -5.26 -23.00
N ARG A 125 10.53 -5.17 -21.66
CA ARG A 125 11.71 -5.58 -20.88
C ARG A 125 11.55 -6.92 -20.19
N ILE A 126 10.32 -7.27 -19.82
CA ILE A 126 10.00 -8.47 -19.04
C ILE A 126 8.92 -9.24 -19.80
N PRO A 127 8.99 -10.58 -19.92
CA PRO A 127 8.00 -11.36 -20.65
C PRO A 127 6.69 -11.48 -19.88
N VAL A 128 5.96 -10.37 -19.80
CA VAL A 128 4.66 -10.21 -19.18
C VAL A 128 3.79 -9.30 -20.04
N ARG A 129 2.47 -9.33 -19.83
CA ARG A 129 1.51 -8.41 -20.43
C ARG A 129 0.57 -7.84 -19.37
N VAL A 130 0.35 -6.54 -19.40
CA VAL A 130 -0.61 -5.85 -18.54
C VAL A 130 -2.00 -6.00 -19.15
N ASP A 131 -2.74 -7.00 -18.67
CA ASP A 131 -4.12 -7.26 -19.13
C ASP A 131 -5.09 -6.20 -18.60
N GLU A 132 -4.86 -5.68 -17.39
CA GLU A 132 -5.69 -4.63 -16.81
C GLU A 132 -4.90 -3.76 -15.84
N PHE A 133 -5.16 -2.45 -15.92
CA PHE A 133 -4.72 -1.50 -14.92
C PHE A 133 -5.74 -0.38 -14.76
N SER A 134 -6.62 -0.52 -13.80
CA SER A 134 -7.84 0.29 -13.69
C SER A 134 -8.12 0.72 -12.26
N ILE A 135 -8.92 1.78 -12.08
CA ILE A 135 -9.39 2.18 -10.75
C ILE A 135 -10.42 1.16 -10.26
N ARG A 136 -10.23 0.63 -9.05
CA ARG A 136 -11.17 -0.28 -8.38
C ARG A 136 -12.33 0.52 -7.80
N GLN A 137 -13.31 0.84 -8.64
CA GLN A 137 -14.42 1.70 -8.26
C GLN A 137 -15.19 1.16 -7.03
N GLY A 138 -15.49 2.07 -6.11
CA GLY A 138 -16.21 1.75 -4.87
C GLY A 138 -15.40 0.89 -3.89
N SER A 139 -14.06 0.92 -3.95
CA SER A 139 -13.22 0.34 -2.92
C SER A 139 -12.93 1.30 -1.76
N GLY A 140 -13.06 2.60 -1.99
CA GLY A 140 -12.96 3.63 -0.97
C GLY A 140 -14.12 3.60 0.02
N GLY A 141 -13.78 3.76 1.30
CA GLY A 141 -14.73 3.87 2.39
C GLY A 141 -15.61 5.12 2.23
N GLN A 142 -16.83 5.02 2.70
CA GLN A 142 -17.83 6.06 2.49
C GLN A 142 -17.93 6.97 3.71
N GLY A 143 -18.47 8.17 3.54
CA GLY A 143 -18.61 9.14 4.62
C GLY A 143 -19.14 10.45 4.07
N ARG A 144 -19.08 11.51 4.87
CA ARG A 144 -19.21 12.88 4.35
C ARG A 144 -18.15 13.15 3.28
N PHE A 145 -16.94 12.64 3.52
CA PHE A 145 -15.85 12.58 2.55
C PHE A 145 -15.47 11.13 2.28
N LYS A 146 -15.28 10.79 1.01
CA LYS A 146 -15.03 9.43 0.52
C LYS A 146 -13.54 9.13 0.56
N GLY A 147 -13.17 7.94 1.02
CA GLY A 147 -11.81 7.43 0.86
C GLY A 147 -11.48 7.21 -0.62
N GLY A 148 -10.20 7.30 -0.95
CA GLY A 148 -9.70 7.06 -2.29
C GLY A 148 -9.92 5.61 -2.73
N ASN A 149 -10.25 5.40 -4.00
CA ASN A 149 -10.30 4.06 -4.56
C ASN A 149 -8.88 3.53 -4.80
N GLY A 150 -8.69 2.22 -4.56
CA GLY A 150 -7.51 1.51 -5.00
C GLY A 150 -7.60 1.17 -6.48
N ILE A 151 -6.84 0.19 -6.91
CA ILE A 151 -6.75 -0.24 -8.31
C ILE A 151 -6.93 -1.74 -8.47
N VAL A 152 -7.24 -2.15 -9.70
CA VAL A 152 -7.10 -3.52 -10.16
C VAL A 152 -5.91 -3.57 -11.10
N ARG A 153 -5.00 -4.52 -10.86
CA ARG A 153 -3.89 -4.83 -11.76
C ARG A 153 -3.93 -6.31 -12.11
N LYS A 154 -3.94 -6.62 -13.40
CA LYS A 154 -3.83 -7.99 -13.93
C LYS A 154 -2.58 -8.09 -14.78
N LEU A 155 -1.68 -8.97 -14.40
CA LEU A 155 -0.42 -9.19 -15.11
C LEU A 155 -0.36 -10.65 -15.59
N ARG A 156 -0.37 -10.83 -16.91
CA ARG A 156 -0.22 -12.12 -17.56
C ARG A 156 1.26 -12.45 -17.73
N PHE A 157 1.65 -13.66 -17.38
CA PHE A 157 3.01 -14.14 -17.53
C PHE A 157 3.17 -14.84 -18.88
N LEU A 158 4.21 -14.47 -19.62
CA LEU A 158 4.53 -15.02 -20.95
C LEU A 158 5.69 -16.03 -20.90
N GLU A 159 6.28 -16.22 -19.73
CA GLU A 159 7.26 -17.26 -19.41
C GLU A 159 7.06 -17.72 -17.95
N PRO A 160 7.54 -18.92 -17.58
CA PRO A 160 7.54 -19.36 -16.19
C PRO A 160 8.34 -18.41 -15.29
N MET A 161 7.74 -18.01 -14.18
CA MET A 161 8.35 -17.10 -13.19
C MET A 161 7.81 -17.38 -11.79
N THR A 162 8.54 -16.93 -10.78
CA THR A 162 8.06 -16.89 -9.41
C THR A 162 7.59 -15.48 -9.07
N VAL A 163 6.40 -15.37 -8.50
CA VAL A 163 5.86 -14.15 -7.90
C VAL A 163 6.04 -14.21 -6.39
N THR A 164 6.47 -13.12 -5.78
CA THR A 164 6.41 -12.88 -4.33
C THR A 164 5.71 -11.55 -4.06
N VAL A 165 4.73 -11.57 -3.17
CA VAL A 165 4.02 -10.36 -2.73
C VAL A 165 4.26 -10.09 -1.26
N LEU A 166 4.42 -8.81 -0.92
CA LEU A 166 4.29 -8.31 0.44
C LEU A 166 3.28 -7.16 0.42
N THR A 167 2.06 -7.49 0.81
CA THR A 167 0.90 -6.62 0.65
C THR A 167 0.02 -6.69 1.90
N SER A 168 -0.06 -5.58 2.64
CA SER A 168 -0.93 -5.52 3.83
C SER A 168 -2.40 -5.30 3.45
N HIS A 169 -3.27 -5.19 4.48
CA HIS A 169 -4.71 -4.94 4.32
C HIS A 169 -5.48 -5.98 3.48
N ARG A 170 -5.03 -7.23 3.47
CA ARG A 170 -5.80 -8.39 2.97
C ARG A 170 -6.76 -8.98 4.02
N LYS A 171 -6.44 -8.81 5.30
CA LYS A 171 -7.26 -9.27 6.45
C LYS A 171 -7.95 -8.11 7.18
N THR A 172 -7.20 -7.05 7.49
CA THR A 172 -7.72 -5.87 8.20
C THR A 172 -8.02 -4.74 7.22
N PRO A 173 -9.26 -4.23 7.13
CA PRO A 173 -9.58 -3.11 6.23
C PRO A 173 -8.98 -1.78 6.74
N PRO A 174 -8.63 -0.85 5.82
CA PRO A 174 -8.34 0.53 6.19
C PRO A 174 -9.51 1.16 6.95
N HIS A 175 -9.22 1.74 8.12
CA HIS A 175 -10.24 2.25 9.03
C HIS A 175 -10.82 3.58 8.55
N GLY A 176 -12.12 3.81 8.77
CA GLY A 176 -12.71 5.14 8.63
C GLY A 176 -12.41 6.03 9.84
N ALA A 177 -12.72 7.32 9.74
CA ALA A 177 -12.55 8.30 10.82
C ALA A 177 -13.80 9.16 11.03
N ALA A 178 -13.99 9.67 12.25
CA ALA A 178 -15.11 10.55 12.62
C ALA A 178 -16.51 10.03 12.17
N GLY A 179 -16.73 8.71 12.23
CA GLY A 179 -17.99 8.09 11.79
C GLY A 179 -18.06 7.70 10.31
N GLY A 180 -16.96 7.87 9.56
CA GLY A 180 -16.81 7.32 8.21
C GLY A 180 -16.62 5.80 8.19
N GLU A 181 -17.00 5.18 7.08
CA GLU A 181 -16.92 3.74 6.82
C GLU A 181 -15.50 3.32 6.41
N ARG A 182 -15.22 2.03 6.59
CA ARG A 182 -13.94 1.40 6.25
C ARG A 182 -13.76 1.27 4.73
N GLY A 183 -12.51 1.35 4.27
CA GLY A 183 -12.15 0.96 2.90
C GLY A 183 -12.25 -0.55 2.72
N LYS A 184 -12.41 -1.01 1.47
CA LYS A 184 -12.35 -2.45 1.16
C LYS A 184 -10.92 -2.97 1.32
N THR A 185 -10.79 -4.19 1.83
CA THR A 185 -9.53 -4.94 1.80
C THR A 185 -9.08 -5.19 0.36
N GLY A 186 -7.79 -5.49 0.23
CA GLY A 186 -7.23 -6.01 -1.01
C GLY A 186 -7.43 -7.51 -1.14
N GLU A 187 -7.19 -8.03 -2.34
CA GLU A 187 -7.25 -9.45 -2.69
C GLU A 187 -6.10 -9.75 -3.68
N ASN A 188 -5.44 -10.89 -3.49
CA ASN A 188 -4.45 -11.43 -4.43
C ASN A 188 -4.95 -12.79 -4.93
N SER A 189 -4.75 -13.09 -6.21
CA SER A 189 -5.09 -14.40 -6.76
C SER A 189 -4.33 -14.67 -8.06
N VAL A 190 -4.18 -15.95 -8.40
CA VAL A 190 -3.72 -16.38 -9.72
C VAL A 190 -4.89 -16.99 -10.48
N ILE A 191 -5.17 -16.47 -11.67
CA ILE A 191 -6.02 -17.15 -12.65
C ILE A 191 -5.10 -18.02 -13.51
N ARG A 192 -5.19 -19.32 -13.33
CA ARG A 192 -4.44 -20.32 -14.09
C ARG A 192 -4.92 -20.31 -15.54
N SER A 193 -4.02 -20.66 -16.47
CA SER A 193 -4.33 -20.83 -17.90
C SER A 193 -5.42 -21.89 -18.16
N THR A 194 -5.63 -22.81 -17.22
CA THR A 194 -6.73 -23.79 -17.20
C THR A 194 -8.09 -23.19 -16.85
N GLY A 195 -8.15 -21.95 -16.36
CA GLY A 195 -9.35 -21.25 -15.90
C GLY A 195 -9.58 -21.33 -14.38
N GLU A 196 -8.81 -22.14 -13.65
CA GLU A 196 -8.87 -22.20 -12.18
C GLU A 196 -8.40 -20.88 -11.56
N THR A 197 -9.00 -20.48 -10.43
CA THR A 197 -8.55 -19.32 -9.66
C THR A 197 -8.08 -19.75 -8.27
N GLU A 198 -6.83 -19.44 -7.97
CA GLU A 198 -6.19 -19.69 -6.68
C GLU A 198 -6.07 -18.38 -5.91
N ALA A 199 -6.62 -18.32 -4.69
CA ALA A 199 -6.49 -17.16 -3.82
C ALA A 199 -5.15 -17.20 -3.06
N LEU A 200 -4.52 -16.04 -2.90
CA LEU A 200 -3.25 -15.88 -2.19
C LEU A 200 -3.40 -14.96 -0.99
N GLU A 201 -2.56 -15.16 0.01
CA GLU A 201 -2.47 -14.26 1.16
C GLU A 201 -1.78 -12.93 0.80
N GLY A 202 -1.65 -12.05 1.79
CA GLY A 202 -0.96 -10.77 1.63
C GLY A 202 0.56 -10.89 1.50
N ASN A 203 1.14 -11.86 2.19
CA ASN A 203 2.55 -12.22 2.11
C ASN A 203 2.63 -13.64 1.60
N ASP A 204 2.92 -13.81 0.31
CA ASP A 204 2.77 -15.10 -0.34
C ASP A 204 3.71 -15.24 -1.54
N ILE A 205 3.84 -16.48 -2.01
CA ILE A 205 4.65 -16.86 -3.16
C ILE A 205 3.81 -17.72 -4.11
N ALA A 206 3.96 -17.51 -5.42
CA ALA A 206 3.30 -18.32 -6.42
C ALA A 206 4.20 -18.57 -7.62
N GLU A 207 4.26 -19.83 -8.06
CA GLU A 207 4.84 -20.17 -9.36
C GLU A 207 3.82 -19.88 -10.46
N MET A 208 4.25 -19.11 -11.45
CA MET A 208 3.45 -18.71 -12.61
C MET A 208 3.90 -19.50 -13.82
N ASN A 209 2.93 -20.04 -14.56
CA ASN A 209 3.19 -20.68 -15.85
C ASN A 209 2.85 -19.75 -17.02
N LEU A 210 3.26 -20.16 -18.22
CA LEU A 210 2.87 -19.49 -19.47
C LEU A 210 1.34 -19.31 -19.52
N GLY A 211 0.91 -18.06 -19.64
CA GLY A 211 -0.49 -17.70 -19.77
C GLY A 211 -1.25 -17.51 -18.46
N ASP A 212 -0.65 -17.84 -17.29
CA ASP A 212 -1.25 -17.54 -15.99
C ASP A 212 -1.33 -16.02 -15.78
N VAL A 213 -2.34 -15.56 -15.04
CA VAL A 213 -2.57 -14.13 -14.75
C VAL A 213 -2.58 -13.90 -13.25
N PHE A 214 -1.64 -13.09 -12.77
CA PHE A 214 -1.68 -12.59 -11.40
C PHE A 214 -2.65 -11.42 -11.30
N VAL A 215 -3.57 -11.47 -10.36
CA VAL A 215 -4.60 -10.46 -10.14
C VAL A 215 -4.40 -9.83 -8.77
N MET A 216 -4.23 -8.52 -8.76
CA MET A 216 -4.22 -7.70 -7.55
C MET A 216 -5.40 -6.75 -7.54
N LYS A 217 -6.27 -6.89 -6.54
CA LYS A 217 -7.22 -5.86 -6.16
C LYS A 217 -6.65 -5.15 -4.94
N ILE A 218 -6.23 -3.90 -5.10
CA ILE A 218 -5.54 -3.16 -4.04
C ILE A 218 -6.58 -2.52 -3.08
N PRO A 219 -6.31 -2.46 -1.76
CA PRO A 219 -7.23 -1.89 -0.75
C PRO A 219 -7.52 -0.41 -1.01
N GLY A 220 -8.76 0.04 -0.79
CA GLY A 220 -9.09 1.49 -0.82
C GLY A 220 -8.80 2.19 0.50
N GLY A 221 -8.84 3.52 0.53
CA GLY A 221 -8.75 4.30 1.77
C GLY A 221 -10.08 4.36 2.54
N GLY A 222 -10.02 4.69 3.83
CA GLY A 222 -11.21 4.91 4.68
C GLY A 222 -11.91 6.24 4.42
N GLY A 223 -13.22 6.29 4.68
CA GLY A 223 -14.02 7.51 4.61
C GLY A 223 -13.94 8.34 5.89
N TYR A 224 -14.37 9.60 5.81
CA TYR A 224 -14.37 10.56 6.92
C TYR A 224 -15.75 11.17 7.13
N GLY A 225 -16.18 11.25 8.40
CA GLY A 225 -17.46 11.84 8.78
C GLY A 225 -18.65 10.92 8.50
N SER A 226 -19.68 10.97 9.35
CA SER A 226 -20.95 10.30 9.07
C SER A 226 -21.62 10.88 7.83
N ARG A 227 -22.25 10.02 7.02
CA ARG A 227 -23.11 10.49 5.92
C ARG A 227 -24.28 11.27 6.51
N GLN A 228 -24.60 12.41 5.91
CA GLN A 228 -25.90 13.04 6.15
C GLN A 228 -26.95 12.21 5.40
N SER A 229 -27.94 11.71 6.14
CA SER A 229 -29.13 11.02 5.61
C SER A 229 -30.04 11.97 4.87
#